data_AF-A0A7Y8RJ29-F1
#
_entry.id   AF-A0A7Y8RJ29-F1
#
_cell.length_a   1.000
_cell.length_b   1.000
_cell.length_c   1.000
_cell.angle_alpha   90.00
_cell.angle_beta   90.00
_cell.angle_gamma   90.00
#
_symmetry.space_group_name_H-M   'P 1'
#
loop_
_entity.id
_entity.type
_entity.pdbx_description
1 polymer ?
#
loop_
_entity_poly.entity_id
_entity_poly.type
_entity_poly.pdbx_seq_one_letter_code
_entity_poly.pdbx_strand_id
1 'polypeptide(L)'
;MADSPDHIGPITRSAADAAIMLNAIAGHDSKDPTSLRVSVPDYVAESMKGIQGVRIGLPYGYATGGVDPEVVSAWENAAAAIRSLGAITNPITHPEWEKAVATWPALCSAETAWAHRDASPIAKGQIRPSPVWLHRAGPIAFGGRTGRCQNRTTVAIIGIPPTEN
;
A
#
# COMPACT_ATOMS: atom_id res chain seq x y z
N MET A 1 -3.85 12.90 -7.32
CA MET A 1 -4.47 12.07 -6.26
C MET A 1 -5.05 10.85 -6.95
N ALA A 2 -4.93 9.67 -6.36
CA ALA A 2 -5.43 8.43 -6.90
C ALA A 2 -6.34 7.79 -5.85
N ASP A 3 -7.65 8.02 -5.98
CA ASP A 3 -8.62 7.73 -4.93
C ASP A 3 -8.64 6.26 -4.47
N SER A 4 -8.30 5.29 -5.34
CA SER A 4 -8.37 3.87 -4.96
C SER A 4 -7.19 3.37 -4.12
N PRO A 5 -5.92 3.75 -4.37
CA PRO A 5 -4.80 3.41 -3.49
C PRO A 5 -4.52 4.44 -2.39
N ASP A 6 -5.10 5.64 -2.45
CA ASP A 6 -4.81 6.69 -1.47
C ASP A 6 -5.42 6.33 -0.10
N HIS A 7 -4.59 6.41 0.95
CA HIS A 7 -5.03 6.27 2.33
C HIS A 7 -4.27 7.24 3.24
N ILE A 8 -4.91 7.70 4.31
CA ILE A 8 -4.27 8.56 5.33
C ILE A 8 -3.60 7.67 6.38
N GLY A 9 -2.40 8.04 6.82
CA GLY A 9 -1.69 7.34 7.88
C GLY A 9 -0.80 8.30 8.69
N PRO A 10 -0.66 8.08 10.02
CA PRO A 10 0.16 8.93 10.85
C PRO A 10 1.65 8.63 10.67
N ILE A 11 2.49 9.68 10.74
CA ILE A 11 3.94 9.56 10.83
C ILE A 11 4.34 9.92 12.26
N THR A 12 4.86 8.95 13.00
CA THR A 12 5.15 9.08 14.44
C THR A 12 6.52 8.50 14.79
N ARG A 13 6.99 8.76 16.02
CA ARG A 13 8.31 8.28 16.48
C ARG A 13 8.27 6.91 17.16
N SER A 14 7.08 6.37 17.41
CA SER A 14 6.91 5.08 18.07
C SER A 14 5.61 4.39 17.65
N ALA A 15 5.57 3.07 17.80
CA ALA A 15 4.35 2.29 17.55
C ALA A 15 3.20 2.68 18.50
N ALA A 16 3.51 3.07 19.74
CA ALA A 16 2.53 3.56 20.69
C ALA A 16 1.90 4.89 20.24
N ASP A 17 2.71 5.84 19.76
CA ASP A 17 2.20 7.09 19.20
C ASP A 17 1.35 6.83 17.95
N ALA A 18 1.77 5.88 17.09
CA ALA A 18 0.97 5.47 15.93
C ALA A 18 -0.39 4.91 16.35
N ALA A 19 -0.42 4.06 17.39
CA ALA A 19 -1.67 3.48 17.91
C ALA A 19 -2.61 4.56 18.48
N ILE A 20 -2.09 5.55 19.20
CA ILE A 20 -2.87 6.68 19.72
C ILE A 20 -3.47 7.49 18.56
N MET A 21 -2.66 7.82 17.56
CA MET A 21 -3.11 8.58 16.40
C MET A 21 -4.15 7.81 15.58
N LEU A 22 -3.92 6.50 15.35
CA LEU A 22 -4.89 5.65 14.67
C LEU A 22 -6.21 5.55 15.43
N ASN A 23 -6.18 5.40 16.76
CA ASN A 23 -7.40 5.43 17.58
C ASN A 23 -8.18 6.74 17.43
N ALA A 24 -7.49 7.86 17.23
CA ALA A 24 -8.15 9.16 17.08
C ALA A 24 -8.78 9.37 15.69
N ILE A 25 -8.18 8.79 14.63
CA ILE A 25 -8.60 9.06 13.24
C ILE A 25 -9.39 7.91 12.59
N ALA A 26 -9.30 6.69 13.11
CA ALA A 26 -9.98 5.55 12.53
C ALA A 26 -11.47 5.57 12.87
N GLY A 27 -12.30 5.30 11.87
CA GLY A 27 -13.75 5.31 12.01
C GLY A 27 -14.43 5.47 10.67
N HIS A 28 -15.71 5.12 10.62
CA HIS A 28 -16.54 5.42 9.46
C HIS A 28 -16.81 6.94 9.41
N ASP A 29 -16.44 7.58 8.30
CA ASP A 29 -16.82 8.95 8.00
C ASP A 29 -18.00 8.95 7.01
N SER A 30 -19.14 9.46 7.45
CA SER A 30 -20.34 9.62 6.61
C SER A 30 -20.15 10.51 5.38
N LYS A 31 -19.12 11.36 5.36
CA LYS A 31 -18.80 12.26 4.24
C LYS A 31 -17.86 11.63 3.22
N ASP A 32 -17.25 10.50 3.55
CA ASP A 32 -16.39 9.76 2.66
C ASP A 32 -17.11 8.50 2.15
N PRO A 33 -17.55 8.47 0.87
CA PRO A 33 -18.26 7.33 0.32
C PRO A 33 -17.39 6.06 0.21
N THR A 34 -16.08 6.18 0.35
CA THR A 34 -15.13 5.04 0.35
C THR A 34 -14.84 4.52 1.75
N SER A 35 -15.36 5.18 2.79
CA SER A 35 -15.12 4.83 4.18
C SER A 35 -15.74 3.48 4.56
N LEU A 36 -14.93 2.61 5.17
CA LEU A 36 -15.35 1.27 5.59
C LEU A 36 -16.29 1.35 6.81
N ARG A 37 -17.43 0.67 6.71
CA ARG A 37 -18.41 0.52 7.81
C ARG A 37 -18.11 -0.70 8.67
N VAL A 38 -16.96 -0.68 9.33
CA VAL A 38 -16.52 -1.75 10.22
C VAL A 38 -16.24 -1.20 11.62
N SER A 39 -16.37 -2.06 12.63
CA SER A 39 -15.96 -1.72 13.99
C SER A 39 -14.45 -1.46 14.03
N VAL A 40 -14.06 -0.34 14.63
CA VAL A 40 -12.65 0.00 14.84
C VAL A 40 -12.17 -0.66 16.14
N PRO A 41 -11.07 -1.45 16.11
CA PRO A 41 -10.48 -1.99 17.34
C PRO A 41 -9.82 -0.88 18.16
N ASP A 42 -9.66 -1.09 19.46
CA ASP A 42 -8.85 -0.19 20.29
C ASP A 42 -7.36 -0.45 20.04
N TYR A 43 -6.77 0.29 19.09
CA TYR A 43 -5.38 0.15 18.69
C TYR A 43 -4.39 0.36 19.85
N VAL A 44 -4.72 1.21 20.82
CA VAL A 44 -3.86 1.42 22.00
C VAL A 44 -3.85 0.13 22.83
N ALA A 45 -5.02 -0.42 23.15
CA ALA A 45 -5.12 -1.69 23.87
C ALA A 45 -4.46 -2.85 23.11
N GLU A 46 -4.68 -2.96 21.79
CA GLU A 46 -4.07 -4.00 20.95
C GLU A 46 -2.54 -3.88 20.91
N SER A 47 -2.00 -2.66 20.81
CA SER A 47 -0.54 -2.44 20.75
C SER A 47 0.21 -2.92 21.99
N MET A 48 -0.45 -3.01 23.14
CA MET A 48 0.14 -3.44 24.40
C MET A 48 0.21 -4.97 24.57
N LYS A 49 -0.44 -5.75 23.68
CA LYS A 49 -0.50 -7.22 23.81
C LYS A 49 0.79 -7.95 23.40
N GLY A 50 1.74 -7.23 22.81
CA GLY A 50 2.97 -7.82 22.27
C GLY A 50 2.70 -8.71 21.04
N ILE A 51 3.72 -9.49 20.62
CA ILE A 51 3.68 -10.28 19.38
C ILE A 51 3.94 -11.78 19.58
N GLN A 52 3.89 -12.25 20.83
CA GLN A 52 4.09 -13.67 21.15
C GLN A 52 3.05 -14.53 20.41
N GLY A 53 3.52 -15.51 19.64
CA GLY A 53 2.66 -16.42 18.87
C GLY A 53 2.08 -15.83 17.57
N VAL A 54 2.32 -14.56 17.27
CA VAL A 54 1.89 -13.95 15.99
C VAL A 54 2.66 -14.58 14.84
N ARG A 55 1.94 -15.02 13.80
CA ARG A 55 2.54 -15.61 12.60
C ARG A 55 2.89 -14.53 11.59
N ILE A 56 4.16 -14.44 11.19
CA ILE A 56 4.66 -13.40 10.28
C ILE A 56 5.35 -14.07 9.09
N GLY A 57 4.86 -13.79 7.87
CA GLY A 57 5.50 -14.21 6.63
C GLY A 57 6.64 -13.27 6.25
N LEU A 58 7.83 -13.81 5.97
CA LEU A 58 9.01 -13.05 5.55
C LEU A 58 9.30 -13.28 4.05
N PRO A 59 8.98 -12.31 3.17
CA PRO A 59 9.20 -12.44 1.73
C PRO A 59 10.64 -12.09 1.35
N TYR A 60 11.58 -12.97 1.68
CA TYR A 60 13.03 -12.73 1.50
C TYR A 60 13.39 -12.25 0.08
N GLY A 61 12.86 -12.88 -0.97
CA GLY A 61 13.16 -12.49 -2.35
C GLY A 61 12.77 -11.04 -2.69
N TYR A 62 11.66 -10.55 -2.14
CA TYR A 62 11.21 -9.17 -2.31
C TYR A 62 12.02 -8.22 -1.41
N ALA A 63 12.25 -8.61 -0.16
CA ALA A 63 12.84 -7.73 0.85
C ALA A 63 14.36 -7.52 0.66
N THR A 64 15.08 -8.48 0.05
CA THR A 64 16.54 -8.43 -0.04
C THR A 64 17.07 -8.41 -1.48
N GLY A 65 16.24 -8.70 -2.47
CA GLY A 65 16.65 -8.75 -3.88
C GLY A 65 17.04 -7.37 -4.43
N GLY A 66 18.32 -7.18 -4.78
CA GLY A 66 18.82 -5.94 -5.36
C GLY A 66 18.85 -4.75 -4.39
N VAL A 67 18.80 -5.02 -3.09
CA VAL A 67 18.81 -4.02 -2.01
C VAL A 67 20.23 -3.83 -1.48
N ASP A 68 20.55 -2.61 -1.02
CA ASP A 68 21.85 -2.30 -0.41
C ASP A 68 22.15 -3.22 0.80
N PRO A 69 23.38 -3.75 0.94
CA PRO A 69 23.73 -4.66 2.03
C PRO A 69 23.46 -4.10 3.44
N GLU A 70 23.60 -2.80 3.67
CA GLU A 70 23.31 -2.18 4.97
C GLU A 70 21.82 -2.27 5.31
N VAL A 71 20.97 -2.04 4.31
CA VAL A 71 19.50 -2.14 4.45
C VAL A 71 19.07 -3.59 4.64
N VAL A 72 19.68 -4.53 3.92
CA VAL A 72 19.45 -5.98 4.13
C VAL A 72 19.81 -6.36 5.56
N SER A 73 20.96 -5.91 6.06
CA SER A 73 21.39 -6.19 7.44
C SER A 73 20.41 -5.62 8.47
N ALA A 74 19.91 -4.40 8.26
CA ALA A 74 18.90 -3.79 9.13
C ALA A 74 17.57 -4.58 9.12
N TRP A 75 17.13 -5.05 7.95
CA TRP A 75 15.93 -5.86 7.80
C TRP A 75 16.07 -7.22 8.50
N GLU A 76 17.23 -7.89 8.36
CA GLU A 76 17.51 -9.17 9.03
C GLU A 76 17.54 -9.01 10.56
N ASN A 77 18.15 -7.93 11.06
CA ASN A 77 18.15 -7.60 12.48
C ASN A 77 16.73 -7.41 13.02
N ALA A 78 15.87 -6.70 12.27
CA ALA A 78 14.46 -6.56 12.63
C ALA A 78 13.72 -7.91 12.63
N ALA A 79 13.97 -8.75 11.63
CA ALA A 79 13.40 -10.11 11.54
C ALA A 79 13.87 -11.03 12.68
N ALA A 80 15.09 -10.85 13.19
CA ALA A 80 15.60 -11.56 14.35
C ALA A 80 14.98 -11.04 15.66
N ALA A 81 14.79 -9.72 15.79
CA ALA A 81 14.17 -9.10 16.95
C ALA A 81 12.70 -9.54 17.12
N ILE A 82 11.90 -9.59 16.05
CA ILE A 82 10.51 -10.06 16.16
C ILE A 82 10.44 -11.54 16.55
N ARG A 83 11.41 -12.38 16.12
CA ARG A 83 11.52 -13.78 16.54
C ARG A 83 11.87 -13.92 18.02
N SER A 84 12.80 -13.12 18.52
CA SER A 84 13.19 -13.17 19.94
C SER A 84 12.07 -12.71 20.88
N LEU A 85 11.17 -11.84 20.38
CA LEU A 85 9.93 -11.45 21.05
C LEU A 85 8.81 -12.50 20.94
N GLY A 86 9.08 -13.65 20.34
CA GLY A 86 8.17 -14.81 20.31
C GLY A 86 7.22 -14.88 19.13
N ALA A 87 7.40 -14.07 18.09
CA ALA A 87 6.67 -14.24 16.84
C ALA A 87 7.12 -15.51 16.09
N ILE A 88 6.17 -16.19 15.46
CA ILE A 88 6.42 -17.36 14.61
C ILE A 88 6.65 -16.86 13.19
N THR A 89 7.91 -16.86 12.73
CA THR A 89 8.25 -16.37 11.39
C THR A 89 8.41 -17.52 10.40
N ASN A 90 7.82 -17.40 9.21
CA ASN A 90 7.99 -18.35 8.12
C ASN A 90 8.45 -17.62 6.85
N PRO A 91 9.42 -18.16 6.08
CA PRO A 91 9.70 -17.63 4.75
C PRO A 91 8.47 -17.81 3.87
N ILE A 92 8.14 -16.78 3.08
CA ILE A 92 7.06 -16.83 2.10
C ILE A 92 7.57 -16.41 0.72
N THR A 93 6.88 -16.87 -0.31
CA THR A 93 7.09 -16.40 -1.68
C THR A 93 5.81 -15.71 -2.13
N HIS A 94 5.92 -14.43 -2.49
CA HIS A 94 4.82 -13.74 -3.15
C HIS A 94 4.90 -14.03 -4.64
N PRO A 95 3.91 -14.70 -5.26
CA PRO A 95 3.92 -14.89 -6.69
C PRO A 95 3.82 -13.54 -7.40
N GLU A 96 4.71 -13.27 -8.34
CA GLU A 96 4.61 -12.15 -9.29
C GLU A 96 4.58 -10.74 -8.67
N TRP A 97 5.29 -10.50 -7.56
CA TRP A 97 5.32 -9.18 -6.91
C TRP A 97 5.79 -8.07 -7.86
N GLU A 98 6.69 -8.37 -8.81
CA GLU A 98 7.16 -7.41 -9.82
C GLU A 98 6.01 -6.97 -10.73
N LYS A 99 5.10 -7.88 -11.07
CA LYS A 99 3.92 -7.54 -11.88
C LYS A 99 2.94 -6.69 -11.08
N ALA A 100 2.75 -6.99 -9.79
CA ALA A 100 1.88 -6.19 -8.92
C ALA A 100 2.42 -4.75 -8.76
N VAL A 101 3.73 -4.58 -8.58
CA VAL A 101 4.35 -3.25 -8.54
C VAL A 101 4.22 -2.54 -9.90
N ALA A 102 4.38 -3.27 -11.00
CA ALA A 102 4.27 -2.71 -12.35
C ALA A 102 2.85 -2.24 -12.73
N THR A 103 1.78 -2.69 -12.04
CA THR A 103 0.42 -2.19 -12.31
C THR A 103 0.16 -0.81 -11.69
N TRP A 104 0.86 -0.46 -10.61
CA TRP A 104 0.63 0.76 -9.84
C TRP A 104 0.70 2.04 -10.70
N PRO A 105 1.73 2.27 -11.55
CA PRO A 105 1.81 3.49 -12.34
C PRO A 105 0.61 3.68 -13.27
N ALA A 106 0.08 2.60 -13.84
CA ALA A 106 -1.06 2.67 -14.76
C ALA A 106 -2.34 3.08 -14.03
N LEU A 107 -2.61 2.48 -12.86
CA LEU A 107 -3.77 2.81 -12.02
C LEU A 107 -3.68 4.25 -11.52
N CYS A 108 -2.56 4.60 -10.86
CA CYS A 108 -2.38 5.94 -10.30
C CYS A 108 -2.39 7.04 -11.35
N SER A 109 -1.82 6.81 -12.54
CA SER A 109 -1.83 7.79 -13.63
C SER A 109 -3.25 8.03 -14.15
N ALA A 110 -4.04 6.97 -14.33
CA ALA A 110 -5.41 7.09 -14.81
C ALA A 110 -6.28 7.89 -13.83
N GLU A 111 -6.23 7.56 -12.55
CA GLU A 111 -7.00 8.24 -11.51
C GLU A 111 -6.52 9.68 -11.27
N THR A 112 -5.21 9.90 -11.28
CA THR A 112 -4.64 11.25 -11.18
C THR A 112 -5.02 12.12 -12.38
N ALA A 113 -5.05 11.59 -13.60
CA ALA A 113 -5.55 12.34 -14.74
C ALA A 113 -7.04 12.67 -14.60
N TRP A 114 -7.84 11.73 -14.11
CA TRP A 114 -9.28 11.93 -13.88
C TRP A 114 -9.56 12.99 -12.82
N ALA A 115 -8.86 12.95 -11.69
CA ALA A 115 -9.02 13.91 -10.59
C ALA A 115 -8.65 15.34 -11.00
N HIS A 116 -7.71 15.50 -11.92
CA HIS A 116 -7.23 16.82 -12.38
C HIS A 116 -7.78 17.24 -13.75
N ARG A 117 -8.78 16.53 -14.30
CA ARG A 117 -9.32 16.79 -15.64
C ARG A 117 -9.77 18.25 -15.82
N ASP A 118 -10.42 18.80 -14.78
CA ASP A 118 -11.01 20.15 -14.76
C ASP A 118 -10.03 21.22 -14.25
N ALA A 119 -8.77 20.86 -13.96
CA ALA A 119 -7.80 21.82 -13.48
C ALA A 119 -7.47 22.89 -14.55
N SER A 120 -7.41 24.14 -14.10
CA SER A 120 -7.09 25.32 -14.94
C SER A 120 -5.74 25.17 -15.64
N PRO A 121 -5.55 25.74 -16.85
CA PRO A 121 -4.26 25.76 -17.55
C PRO A 121 -3.10 26.32 -16.70
N ILE A 122 -3.37 27.29 -15.83
CA ILE A 122 -2.37 27.86 -14.91
C ILE A 122 -1.91 26.80 -13.89
N ALA A 123 -2.85 26.06 -13.31
CA ALA A 123 -2.54 24.99 -12.37
C ALA A 123 -1.77 23.85 -13.06
N LYS A 124 -2.12 23.52 -14.31
CA LYS A 124 -1.40 22.52 -15.12
C LYS A 124 0.02 22.97 -15.48
N GLY A 125 0.23 24.28 -15.69
CA GLY A 125 1.55 24.86 -15.97
C GLY A 125 2.51 24.92 -14.77
N GLN A 126 2.00 24.76 -13.54
CA GLN A 126 2.79 24.75 -12.31
C GLN A 126 3.24 23.34 -11.88
N ILE A 127 2.84 22.29 -12.61
CA ILE A 127 3.16 20.91 -12.27
C ILE A 127 4.64 20.65 -12.56
N ARG A 128 5.39 20.25 -11.51
CA ARG A 128 6.81 19.93 -11.62
C ARG A 128 7.05 18.79 -12.62
N PRO A 129 8.22 18.73 -13.28
CA PRO A 129 8.48 17.75 -14.36
C PRO A 129 8.35 16.28 -13.93
N SER A 130 8.68 15.96 -12.68
CA SER A 130 8.60 14.59 -12.15
C SER A 130 7.17 14.03 -12.18
N PRO A 131 6.13 14.69 -11.62
CA PRO A 131 4.75 14.20 -11.72
C PRO A 131 4.08 14.35 -13.09
N VAL A 132 4.70 15.02 -14.08
CA VAL A 132 4.10 15.21 -15.42
C VAL A 132 3.82 13.87 -16.12
N TRP A 133 4.61 12.82 -15.86
CA TRP A 133 4.35 11.51 -16.49
C TRP A 133 2.98 10.94 -16.06
N LEU A 134 2.55 11.13 -14.80
CA LEU A 134 1.26 10.62 -14.32
C LEU A 134 0.09 11.26 -15.06
N HIS A 135 0.17 12.57 -15.32
CA HIS A 135 -0.87 13.27 -16.09
C HIS A 135 -0.87 12.93 -17.57
N ARG A 136 0.31 12.78 -18.18
CA ARG A 136 0.43 12.48 -19.62
C ARG A 136 0.14 11.02 -19.95
N ALA A 137 0.42 10.09 -19.05
CA ALA A 137 0.19 8.66 -19.25
C ALA A 137 -1.26 8.23 -18.96
N GLY A 138 -2.00 8.97 -18.14
CA GLY A 138 -3.37 8.64 -17.74
C GLY A 138 -4.36 8.40 -18.89
N PRO A 139 -4.44 9.27 -19.91
CA PRO A 139 -5.31 9.05 -21.07
C PRO A 139 -4.94 7.81 -21.90
N ILE A 140 -3.68 7.36 -21.83
CA ILE A 140 -3.14 6.21 -22.59
C ILE A 140 -3.38 4.89 -21.85
N ALA A 141 -3.57 4.96 -20.52
CA ALA A 141 -3.86 3.84 -19.64
C ALA A 141 -5.37 3.52 -19.55
N PHE A 142 -6.24 4.49 -19.83
CA PHE A 142 -7.69 4.37 -19.74
C PHE A 142 -8.24 3.25 -20.66
N GLY A 143 -9.13 2.40 -20.14
CA GLY A 143 -9.77 1.30 -20.89
C GLY A 143 -9.27 -0.10 -20.48
N GLY A 144 -9.16 -1.04 -21.41
CA GLY A 144 -8.86 -2.45 -21.09
C GLY A 144 -7.54 -2.69 -20.33
N ARG A 145 -6.62 -1.71 -20.29
CA ARG A 145 -5.39 -1.77 -19.48
C ARG A 145 -5.67 -1.56 -17.98
N THR A 146 -6.44 -0.56 -17.58
CA THR A 146 -6.80 -0.35 -16.17
C THR A 146 -7.64 -1.50 -15.63
N GLY A 147 -8.60 -2.01 -16.40
CA GLY A 147 -9.39 -3.19 -16.01
C GLY A 147 -8.54 -4.46 -15.80
N ARG A 148 -7.54 -4.69 -16.66
CA ARG A 148 -6.57 -5.78 -16.47
C ARG A 148 -5.64 -5.55 -15.27
N CYS A 149 -5.24 -4.31 -15.00
CA CYS A 149 -4.45 -3.95 -13.82
C CYS A 149 -5.25 -4.18 -12.54
N GLN A 150 -6.52 -3.75 -12.48
CA GLN A 150 -7.42 -4.02 -11.35
C GLN A 150 -7.58 -5.52 -11.12
N ASN A 151 -7.86 -6.30 -12.17
CA ASN A 151 -7.99 -7.75 -12.03
C ASN A 151 -6.70 -8.41 -11.51
N ARG A 152 -5.53 -7.98 -12.01
CA ARG A 152 -4.23 -8.47 -11.53
C ARG A 152 -3.94 -8.08 -10.08
N THR A 153 -4.31 -6.87 -9.67
CA THR A 153 -4.20 -6.43 -8.27
C THR A 153 -5.09 -7.30 -7.38
N THR A 154 -6.31 -7.62 -7.79
CA THR A 154 -7.21 -8.53 -7.05
C THR A 154 -6.64 -9.94 -6.91
N VAL A 155 -6.12 -10.52 -8.00
CA VAL A 155 -5.48 -11.85 -7.98
C VAL A 155 -4.23 -11.87 -7.09
N ALA A 156 -3.42 -10.81 -7.14
CA ALA A 156 -2.21 -10.68 -6.33
C ALA A 156 -2.52 -10.51 -4.82
N ILE A 157 -3.57 -9.77 -4.47
CA ILE A 157 -3.91 -9.48 -3.06
C ILE A 157 -4.71 -10.63 -2.40
N ILE A 158 -5.63 -11.27 -3.14
CA ILE A 158 -6.58 -12.25 -2.57
C ILE A 158 -6.14 -13.70 -2.87
N GLY A 159 -5.19 -13.91 -3.79
CA GLY A 159 -4.75 -15.26 -4.17
C GLY A 159 -5.81 -16.09 -4.91
N ILE A 160 -6.89 -15.47 -5.38
CA ILE A 160 -7.92 -16.12 -6.18
C ILE A 160 -7.43 -16.16 -7.63
N PRO A 161 -7.33 -17.34 -8.28
CA PRO A 161 -6.93 -17.43 -9.67
C PRO A 161 -7.93 -16.68 -10.56
N PRO A 162 -7.48 -16.03 -11.65
CA PRO A 162 -8.38 -15.31 -12.54
C PRO A 162 -9.44 -16.27 -13.11
N THR A 163 -10.71 -15.91 -13.00
CA THR A 163 -11.78 -16.60 -13.74
C THR A 163 -11.60 -16.28 -15.22
N GLU A 164 -11.34 -17.31 -16.02
CA GLU A 164 -11.28 -17.21 -17.48
C GLU A 164 -12.64 -16.73 -18.02
N ASN A 165 -12.60 -15.68 -18.84
CA ASN A 165 -13.66 -15.30 -19.77
C ASN A 165 -12.99 -14.96 -21.10
#